data_AF-A0A6A6S5G6-F1
#
_entry.id   AF-A0A6A6S5G6-F1
#
_cell.length_a   1.000
_cell.length_b   1.000
_cell.length_c   1.000
_cell.angle_alpha   90.00
_cell.angle_beta   90.00
_cell.angle_gamma   90.00
#
_symmetry.space_group_name_H-M   'P 1'
#
loop_
_entity.id
_entity.type
_entity.pdbx_description
1 polymer ?
#
loop_
_entity_poly.entity_id
_entity_poly.type
_entity_poly.pdbx_seq_one_letter_code
_entity_poly.pdbx_strand_id
1 'polypeptide(L)'
;MQSQFQTPPPLFKPNAAGFCGHLIHPGTPQTEVLCPTCKVKQRLDELRPMTEIWERRGGPYLHPEKDPGYYQACQAWHMHRASLAKYVYFLEIWSEQEKAWDAEHPNITLLLNPDVQSATKAIQLARKGTPYLQWRDSDAEVESKRPGFSHRRTVSFEEPTVEKVMRRPENFARASTLYQPGVWAPVCGCEYWNTSFQCVEEYGTPEFDEVLDRMWEGS
;
A
#
# COMPACT_ATOMS: atom_id res chain seq x y z
N MET A 1 -21.27 51.35 26.06
CA MET A 1 -20.79 50.07 25.50
C MET A 1 -21.92 49.48 24.68
N GLN A 2 -21.89 49.64 23.36
CA GLN A 2 -22.92 49.09 22.47
C GLN A 2 -22.61 47.61 22.26
N SER A 3 -23.48 46.75 22.82
CA SER A 3 -23.46 45.31 22.55
C SER A 3 -23.77 45.12 21.07
N GLN A 4 -22.77 44.70 20.30
CA GLN A 4 -22.97 44.31 18.90
C GLN A 4 -23.75 43.00 18.92
N PHE A 5 -25.02 43.04 18.51
CA PHE A 5 -25.81 41.85 18.23
C PHE A 5 -25.14 41.12 17.07
N GLN A 6 -24.41 40.05 17.37
CA GLN A 6 -23.90 39.14 16.35
C GLN A 6 -25.11 38.46 15.68
N THR A 7 -25.35 38.79 14.41
CA THR A 7 -26.31 38.05 13.59
C THR A 7 -25.91 36.57 13.55
N PRO A 8 -26.85 35.65 13.78
CA PRO A 8 -26.55 34.22 13.77
C PRO A 8 -25.95 33.83 12.42
N PRO A 9 -24.94 32.94 12.39
CA PRO A 9 -24.30 32.53 11.15
C PRO A 9 -25.33 31.91 10.19
N PRO A 10 -25.20 32.14 8.87
CA PRO A 10 -26.12 31.59 7.89
C PRO A 10 -26.13 30.07 7.95
N LEU A 11 -27.34 29.50 8.06
CA LEU A 11 -27.55 28.05 8.09
C LEU A 11 -27.33 27.47 6.69
N PHE A 12 -26.16 26.89 6.45
CA PHE A 12 -25.89 26.16 5.21
C PHE A 12 -26.59 24.80 5.21
N LYS A 13 -27.27 24.46 4.11
CA LYS A 13 -27.93 23.17 3.92
C LYS A 13 -27.11 22.32 2.95
N PRO A 14 -26.43 21.26 3.43
CA PRO A 14 -25.66 20.37 2.57
C PRO A 14 -26.58 19.56 1.65
N ASN A 15 -26.06 19.22 0.47
CA ASN A 15 -26.80 18.42 -0.50
C ASN A 15 -26.83 16.95 -0.07
N ALA A 16 -27.94 16.28 -0.33
CA ALA A 16 -28.11 14.86 -0.04
C ALA A 16 -27.71 14.01 -1.26
N ALA A 17 -27.07 12.86 -1.02
CA ALA A 17 -26.79 11.87 -2.04
C ALA A 17 -28.09 11.28 -2.61
N GLY A 18 -28.17 11.15 -3.94
CA GLY A 18 -29.43 10.79 -4.61
C GLY A 18 -30.01 9.43 -4.21
N PHE A 19 -29.16 8.40 -4.01
CA PHE A 19 -29.64 7.05 -3.68
C PHE A 19 -29.75 6.77 -2.19
N CYS A 20 -28.72 7.14 -1.40
CA CYS A 20 -28.70 6.82 0.03
C CYS A 20 -29.27 7.93 0.93
N GLY A 21 -29.58 9.12 0.41
CA GLY A 21 -30.19 10.23 1.16
C GLY A 21 -29.30 10.91 2.20
N HIS A 22 -28.09 10.38 2.47
CA HIS A 22 -27.15 11.01 3.39
C HIS A 22 -26.67 12.38 2.91
N LEU A 23 -26.53 13.31 3.85
CA LEU A 23 -25.95 14.63 3.61
C LEU A 23 -24.47 14.48 3.26
N ILE A 24 -24.00 15.17 2.22
CA ILE A 24 -22.61 15.15 1.77
C ILE A 24 -21.93 16.45 2.18
N HIS A 25 -20.66 16.37 2.59
CA HIS A 25 -19.84 17.54 2.83
C HIS A 25 -19.75 18.44 1.58
N PRO A 26 -19.90 19.78 1.68
CA PRO A 26 -19.87 20.67 0.52
C PRO A 26 -18.53 20.70 -0.22
N GLY A 27 -17.43 20.44 0.47
CA GLY A 27 -16.10 20.28 -0.15
C GLY A 27 -15.91 18.97 -0.93
N THR A 28 -16.85 18.02 -0.82
CA THR A 28 -16.83 16.78 -1.61
C THR A 28 -17.63 16.98 -2.91
N PRO A 29 -17.15 16.49 -4.07
CA PRO A 29 -17.90 16.56 -5.32
C PRO A 29 -19.28 15.93 -5.24
N GLN A 30 -20.30 16.67 -5.68
CA GLN A 30 -21.71 16.28 -5.54
C GLN A 30 -22.22 15.35 -6.65
N THR A 31 -21.33 14.89 -7.54
CA THR A 31 -21.71 14.08 -8.71
C THR A 31 -22.02 12.62 -8.36
N GLU A 32 -21.90 12.23 -7.10
CA GLU A 32 -22.04 10.83 -6.69
C GLU A 32 -23.49 10.43 -6.39
N VAL A 33 -23.93 9.32 -6.98
CA VAL A 33 -25.21 8.66 -6.69
C VAL A 33 -25.27 8.16 -5.23
N LEU A 34 -24.13 7.72 -4.70
CA LEU A 34 -23.95 7.29 -3.31
C LEU A 34 -23.06 8.29 -2.59
N CYS A 35 -23.26 8.51 -1.29
CA CYS A 35 -22.29 9.28 -0.52
C CYS A 35 -20.96 8.50 -0.38
N PRO A 36 -19.84 9.19 -0.10
CA PRO A 36 -18.52 8.56 0.00
C PRO A 36 -18.47 7.34 0.93
N THR A 37 -19.12 7.43 2.09
CA THR A 37 -19.12 6.33 3.08
C THR A 37 -19.92 5.12 2.60
N CYS A 38 -21.10 5.34 2.00
CA CYS A 38 -21.87 4.26 1.38
C CYS A 38 -21.12 3.60 0.22
N LYS A 39 -20.38 4.39 -0.58
CA LYS A 39 -19.58 3.84 -1.67
C LYS A 39 -18.43 2.98 -1.17
N VAL A 40 -17.74 3.41 -0.11
CA VAL A 40 -16.72 2.57 0.57
C VAL A 40 -17.34 1.29 1.11
N LYS A 41 -18.49 1.35 1.80
CA LYS A 41 -19.20 0.14 2.30
C LYS A 41 -19.48 -0.84 1.18
N GLN A 42 -20.04 -0.36 0.06
CA GLN A 42 -20.29 -1.19 -1.12
C GLN A 42 -19.01 -1.91 -1.59
N ARG A 43 -17.89 -1.20 -1.73
CA ARG A 43 -16.62 -1.80 -2.17
C ARG A 43 -16.05 -2.81 -1.17
N LEU A 44 -16.21 -2.55 0.13
CA LEU A 44 -15.81 -3.49 1.18
C LEU A 44 -16.68 -4.75 1.17
N ASP A 45 -17.98 -4.60 0.97
CA ASP A 45 -18.92 -5.73 0.86
C ASP A 45 -18.66 -6.56 -0.42
N GLU A 46 -18.23 -5.92 -1.52
CA GLU A 46 -17.75 -6.63 -2.72
C GLU A 46 -16.42 -7.37 -2.49
N LEU A 47 -15.50 -6.80 -1.71
CA LEU A 47 -14.17 -7.37 -1.44
C LEU A 47 -14.21 -8.55 -0.44
N ARG A 48 -15.14 -8.52 0.53
CA ARG A 48 -15.27 -9.53 1.58
C ARG A 48 -15.41 -10.97 1.04
N PRO A 49 -16.38 -11.31 0.17
CA PRO A 49 -16.53 -12.68 -0.32
C PRO A 49 -15.33 -13.13 -1.15
N MET A 50 -14.68 -12.22 -1.88
CA MET A 50 -13.45 -12.54 -2.62
C MET A 50 -12.30 -12.88 -1.67
N THR A 51 -12.21 -12.17 -0.54
CA THR A 51 -11.22 -12.46 0.51
C THR A 51 -11.48 -13.81 1.14
N GLU A 52 -12.73 -14.15 1.47
CA GLU A 52 -13.10 -15.47 2.01
C GLU A 52 -12.83 -16.62 1.02
N ILE A 53 -13.05 -16.41 -0.28
CA ILE A 53 -12.70 -17.40 -1.32
C ILE A 53 -11.17 -17.55 -1.40
N TRP A 54 -10.43 -16.45 -1.34
CA TRP A 54 -8.98 -16.45 -1.38
C TRP A 54 -8.37 -17.17 -0.16
N GLU A 55 -8.87 -16.88 1.04
CA GLU A 55 -8.45 -17.54 2.28
C GLU A 55 -8.72 -19.04 2.29
N ARG A 56 -9.90 -19.45 1.82
CA ARG A 56 -10.25 -20.89 1.72
C ARG A 56 -9.34 -21.66 0.77
N ARG A 57 -8.73 -20.97 -0.19
CA ARG A 57 -7.73 -21.54 -1.11
C ARG A 57 -6.28 -21.38 -0.60
N GLY A 58 -6.14 -20.96 0.67
CA GLY A 58 -4.87 -20.82 1.38
C GLY A 58 -4.19 -19.46 1.27
N GLY A 59 -4.88 -18.48 0.70
CA GLY A 59 -4.37 -17.13 0.56
C GLY A 59 -3.02 -17.09 -0.17
N PRO A 60 -2.10 -16.19 0.21
CA PRO A 60 -0.84 -16.00 -0.50
C PRO A 60 0.20 -17.11 -0.27
N TYR A 61 -0.04 -18.08 0.62
CA TYR A 61 0.96 -19.04 1.08
C TYR A 61 0.79 -20.46 0.54
N LEU A 62 -0.20 -20.71 -0.32
CA LEU A 62 -0.47 -22.07 -0.81
C LEU A 62 0.22 -22.34 -2.15
N HIS A 63 0.56 -23.61 -2.40
CA HIS A 63 1.13 -24.08 -3.66
C HIS A 63 0.07 -23.99 -4.78
N PRO A 64 0.18 -23.04 -5.73
CA PRO A 64 -0.84 -22.78 -6.74
C PRO A 64 -1.12 -23.98 -7.64
N GLU A 65 -0.15 -24.89 -7.76
CA GLU A 65 -0.17 -26.08 -8.62
C GLU A 65 -1.28 -27.07 -8.27
N LYS A 66 -1.79 -27.05 -7.03
CA LYS A 66 -2.80 -28.00 -6.55
C LYS A 66 -4.24 -27.55 -6.78
N ASP A 67 -4.45 -26.27 -7.15
CA ASP A 67 -5.78 -25.70 -7.30
C ASP A 67 -5.91 -24.88 -8.60
N PRO A 68 -6.58 -25.44 -9.64
CA PRO A 68 -6.77 -24.75 -10.91
C PRO A 68 -7.48 -23.39 -10.81
N GLY A 69 -8.28 -23.18 -9.76
CA GLY A 69 -9.00 -21.91 -9.56
C GLY A 69 -8.25 -20.88 -8.72
N TYR A 70 -7.06 -21.20 -8.23
CA TYR A 70 -6.27 -20.31 -7.37
C TYR A 70 -5.99 -18.96 -8.05
N TYR A 71 -5.50 -18.98 -9.29
CA TYR A 71 -5.18 -17.75 -10.01
C TYR A 71 -6.41 -16.90 -10.33
N GLN A 72 -7.56 -17.53 -10.59
CA GLN A 72 -8.82 -16.81 -10.83
C GLN A 72 -9.29 -16.11 -9.55
N ALA A 73 -9.24 -16.80 -8.41
CA ALA A 73 -9.56 -16.21 -7.11
C ALA A 73 -8.60 -15.06 -6.75
N CYS A 74 -7.29 -15.27 -6.98
CA CYS A 74 -6.24 -14.26 -6.79
C CYS A 74 -6.51 -13.00 -7.62
N GLN A 75 -6.77 -13.17 -8.92
CA GLN A 75 -7.04 -12.07 -9.84
C GLN A 75 -8.30 -11.29 -9.45
N ALA A 76 -9.39 -12.00 -9.13
CA ALA A 76 -10.63 -11.36 -8.68
C ALA A 76 -10.40 -10.54 -7.40
N TRP A 77 -9.70 -11.13 -6.41
CA TRP A 77 -9.36 -10.44 -5.17
C TRP A 77 -8.52 -9.17 -5.42
N HIS A 78 -7.47 -9.27 -6.24
CA HIS A 78 -6.64 -8.12 -6.62
C HIS A 78 -7.43 -7.03 -7.35
N MET A 79 -8.34 -7.41 -8.25
CA MET A 79 -9.20 -6.47 -8.98
C MET A 79 -10.09 -5.66 -8.01
N HIS A 80 -10.77 -6.32 -7.08
CA HIS A 80 -11.62 -5.64 -6.10
C HIS A 80 -10.81 -4.76 -5.16
N ARG A 81 -9.64 -5.24 -4.71
CA ARG A 81 -8.71 -4.46 -3.89
C ARG A 81 -8.19 -3.22 -4.62
N ALA A 82 -7.81 -3.35 -5.89
CA ALA A 82 -7.39 -2.22 -6.72
C ALA A 82 -8.52 -1.21 -6.93
N SER A 83 -9.76 -1.68 -7.10
CA SER A 83 -10.95 -0.81 -7.20
C SER A 83 -11.17 0.02 -5.93
N LEU A 84 -11.06 -0.61 -4.75
CA LEU A 84 -11.13 0.09 -3.47
C LEU A 84 -9.98 1.09 -3.31
N ALA A 85 -8.74 0.69 -3.60
CA ALA A 85 -7.57 1.57 -3.49
C ALA A 85 -7.68 2.80 -4.40
N LYS A 86 -8.14 2.61 -5.65
CA LYS A 86 -8.40 3.71 -6.58
C LYS A 86 -9.45 4.68 -6.03
N TYR A 87 -10.50 4.17 -5.39
CA TYR A 87 -11.51 5.04 -4.80
C TYR A 87 -10.97 5.79 -3.58
N VAL A 88 -10.20 5.13 -2.71
CA VAL A 88 -9.53 5.77 -1.56
C VAL A 88 -8.60 6.90 -2.01
N TYR A 89 -7.87 6.72 -3.11
CA TYR A 89 -7.07 7.80 -3.71
C TYR A 89 -7.89 9.06 -4.03
N PHE A 90 -9.09 8.90 -4.61
CA PHE A 90 -9.97 10.05 -4.84
C PHE A 90 -10.50 10.65 -3.54
N LEU A 91 -10.82 9.83 -2.55
CA LEU A 91 -11.23 10.32 -1.23
C LEU A 91 -10.13 11.15 -0.56
N GLU A 92 -8.85 10.79 -0.74
CA GLU A 92 -7.73 11.58 -0.21
C GLU A 92 -7.71 12.98 -0.83
N ILE A 93 -7.83 13.08 -2.16
CA ILE A 93 -7.95 14.36 -2.87
C ILE A 93 -9.14 15.17 -2.34
N TRP A 94 -10.31 14.54 -2.21
CA TRP A 94 -11.50 15.22 -1.71
C TRP A 94 -11.35 15.63 -0.25
N SER A 95 -10.67 14.85 0.59
CA SER A 95 -10.44 15.22 1.98
C SER A 95 -9.58 16.48 2.11
N GLU A 96 -8.64 16.72 1.20
CA GLU A 96 -7.91 17.99 1.15
C GLU A 96 -8.81 19.15 0.69
N GLN A 97 -9.74 18.89 -0.23
CA GLN A 97 -10.75 19.89 -0.62
C GLN A 97 -11.72 20.20 0.52
N GLU A 98 -12.13 19.21 1.31
CA GLU A 98 -12.94 19.40 2.51
C GLU A 98 -12.21 20.31 3.51
N LYS A 99 -10.93 20.04 3.79
CA LYS A 99 -10.11 20.88 4.67
C LYS A 99 -9.96 22.31 4.16
N ALA A 100 -9.73 22.49 2.87
CA ALA A 100 -9.64 23.82 2.26
C ALA A 100 -10.98 24.57 2.39
N TRP A 101 -12.09 23.88 2.12
CA TRP A 101 -13.43 24.44 2.27
C TRP A 101 -13.73 24.85 3.73
N ASP A 102 -13.36 24.01 4.70
CA ASP A 102 -13.53 24.28 6.13
C ASP A 102 -12.71 25.50 6.58
N ALA A 103 -11.50 25.66 6.03
CA ALA A 103 -10.64 26.81 6.33
C ALA A 103 -11.22 28.13 5.78
N GLU A 104 -11.89 28.10 4.63
CA GLU A 104 -12.57 29.25 4.04
C GLU A 104 -13.90 29.59 4.77
N HIS A 105 -14.51 28.62 5.45
CA HIS A 105 -15.84 28.75 6.06
C HIS A 105 -15.88 28.41 7.56
N PRO A 106 -15.03 29.02 8.42
CA PRO A 106 -14.90 28.65 9.83
C PRO A 106 -16.18 28.86 10.66
N ASN A 107 -17.08 29.73 10.19
CA ASN A 107 -18.34 30.03 10.87
C ASN A 107 -19.49 29.08 10.49
N ILE A 108 -19.30 28.22 9.48
CA ILE A 108 -20.32 27.26 9.06
C ILE A 108 -20.16 26.00 9.89
N THR A 109 -21.10 25.78 10.80
CA THR A 109 -21.05 24.69 11.77
C THR A 109 -21.55 23.35 11.20
N LEU A 110 -21.09 22.98 10.00
CA LEU A 110 -21.45 21.72 9.34
C LEU A 110 -20.89 20.50 10.06
N LEU A 111 -19.68 20.63 10.62
CA LEU A 111 -18.98 19.56 11.31
C LEU A 111 -19.70 19.08 12.58
N LEU A 112 -20.62 19.87 13.15
CA LEU A 112 -21.40 19.45 14.31
C LEU A 112 -22.54 18.49 13.96
N ASN A 113 -22.92 18.38 12.69
CA ASN A 113 -23.94 17.41 12.32
C ASN A 113 -23.29 16.03 12.08
N PRO A 114 -23.54 15.04 12.97
CA PRO A 114 -22.94 13.71 12.85
C PRO A 114 -23.36 12.99 11.56
N ASP A 115 -24.49 13.36 10.98
CA ASP A 115 -25.08 12.70 9.81
C ASP A 115 -24.40 13.07 8.49
N VAL A 116 -23.60 14.15 8.46
CA VAL A 116 -22.86 14.57 7.27
C VAL A 116 -21.76 13.56 6.96
N GLN A 117 -21.81 12.97 5.77
CA GLN A 117 -20.84 12.02 5.27
C GLN A 117 -19.75 12.78 4.51
N SER A 118 -18.52 12.59 4.96
CA SER A 118 -17.33 13.24 4.41
C SER A 118 -16.36 12.22 3.82
N ALA A 119 -15.49 12.66 2.92
CA ALA A 119 -14.40 11.87 2.39
C ALA A 119 -13.46 11.41 3.52
N THR A 120 -13.20 12.30 4.49
CA THR A 120 -12.42 11.96 5.70
C THR A 120 -13.03 10.78 6.49
N LYS A 121 -14.34 10.79 6.73
CA LYS A 121 -15.05 9.66 7.38
C LYS A 121 -14.95 8.39 6.53
N ALA A 122 -15.07 8.50 5.22
CA ALA A 122 -14.99 7.38 4.29
C ALA A 122 -13.59 6.73 4.27
N ILE A 123 -12.51 7.52 4.32
CA ILE A 123 -11.14 7.00 4.43
C ILE A 123 -10.96 6.20 5.73
N GLN A 124 -11.43 6.75 6.86
CA GLN A 124 -11.37 6.03 8.15
C GLN A 124 -12.13 4.70 8.11
N LEU A 125 -13.28 4.68 7.45
CA LEU A 125 -14.06 3.46 7.25
C LEU A 125 -13.31 2.45 6.36
N ALA A 126 -12.69 2.91 5.27
CA ALA A 126 -11.89 2.05 4.39
C ALA A 126 -10.71 1.45 5.14
N ARG A 127 -9.99 2.24 5.95
CA ARG A 127 -8.88 1.77 6.81
C ARG A 127 -9.34 0.74 7.84
N LYS A 128 -10.50 0.93 8.46
CA LYS A 128 -11.01 -0.05 9.45
C LYS A 128 -11.53 -1.34 8.79
N GLY A 129 -12.03 -1.24 7.56
CA GLY A 129 -12.71 -2.36 6.89
C GLY A 129 -11.85 -3.18 5.93
N THR A 130 -10.68 -2.68 5.50
CA THR A 130 -9.87 -3.41 4.50
C THR A 130 -9.13 -4.59 5.16
N PRO A 131 -9.34 -5.83 4.70
CA PRO A 131 -8.64 -6.99 5.23
C PRO A 131 -7.15 -6.92 4.93
N TYR A 132 -6.34 -7.50 5.83
CA TYR A 132 -4.87 -7.53 5.76
C TYR A 132 -4.16 -6.18 5.78
N LEU A 133 -4.82 -5.12 6.29
CA LEU A 133 -4.09 -3.89 6.64
C LEU A 133 -3.01 -4.17 7.69
N GLN A 134 -3.25 -5.10 8.63
CA GLN A 134 -2.23 -5.50 9.60
C GLN A 134 -1.00 -6.19 8.96
N TRP A 135 -1.05 -6.51 7.67
CA TRP A 135 0.07 -7.12 6.94
C TRP A 135 0.93 -6.05 6.24
N ARG A 136 0.57 -4.76 6.37
CA ARG A 136 1.25 -3.64 5.69
C ARG A 136 1.68 -2.47 6.56
N ASP A 137 1.33 -2.43 7.85
CA ASP A 137 1.97 -1.48 8.77
C ASP A 137 3.40 -1.92 9.16
N SER A 138 3.94 -2.93 8.47
CA SER A 138 5.27 -3.46 8.70
C SER A 138 5.96 -3.92 7.40
N ASP A 139 6.65 -3.00 6.72
CA ASP A 139 8.06 -3.29 6.42
C ASP A 139 8.94 -3.02 7.67
N ALA A 140 8.37 -2.41 8.72
CA ALA A 140 9.07 -1.90 9.91
C ALA A 140 8.66 -2.52 11.27
N GLU A 141 7.62 -3.35 11.36
CA GLU A 141 7.20 -4.00 12.61
C GLU A 141 7.10 -5.53 12.44
N VAL A 142 8.23 -6.15 12.09
CA VAL A 142 8.45 -7.52 12.53
C VAL A 142 8.52 -7.41 14.06
N GLU A 143 7.44 -7.75 14.76
CA GLU A 143 7.52 -8.03 16.20
C GLU A 143 8.59 -9.11 16.37
N SER A 144 9.82 -8.68 16.68
CA SER A 144 10.96 -9.54 16.90
C SER A 144 10.82 -10.18 18.28
N LYS A 145 9.82 -11.03 18.45
CA LYS A 145 9.74 -11.97 19.58
C LYS A 145 10.74 -13.12 19.41
N ARG A 146 11.97 -12.82 18.98
CA ARG A 146 13.11 -13.71 19.15
C ARG A 146 13.92 -13.17 20.33
N PRO A 147 13.89 -13.83 21.51
CA PRO A 147 14.83 -13.54 22.57
C PRO A 147 16.18 -14.10 22.15
N GLY A 148 16.93 -13.32 21.37
CA GLY A 148 18.24 -13.72 20.88
C GLY A 148 19.01 -12.49 20.45
N PHE A 149 20.13 -12.24 21.10
CA PHE A 149 21.08 -11.17 20.83
C PHE A 149 21.42 -11.07 19.34
N SER A 150 20.70 -10.25 18.56
CA SER A 150 21.20 -9.82 17.26
C SER A 150 22.08 -8.60 17.49
N HIS A 151 23.39 -8.73 17.30
CA HIS A 151 24.28 -7.57 17.24
C HIS A 151 23.73 -6.58 16.20
N ARG A 152 23.38 -5.36 16.66
CA ARG A 152 23.03 -4.26 15.77
C ARG A 152 24.25 -3.99 14.89
N ARG A 153 24.23 -4.43 13.64
CA ARG A 153 25.16 -3.95 12.63
C ARG A 153 24.72 -2.54 12.26
N THR A 154 25.50 -1.55 12.68
CA THR A 154 25.33 -0.17 12.23
C THR A 154 25.79 -0.11 10.79
N VAL A 155 24.87 0.05 9.85
CA VAL A 155 25.19 0.36 8.45
C VAL A 155 25.44 1.85 8.37
N SER A 156 26.70 2.26 8.38
CA SER A 156 27.11 3.62 8.02
C SER A 156 27.48 3.65 6.55
N PHE A 157 26.87 4.56 5.79
CA PHE A 157 27.30 4.84 4.43
C PHE A 157 28.44 5.85 4.50
N GLU A 158 29.65 5.41 4.13
CA GLU A 158 30.75 6.34 3.90
C GLU A 158 30.57 7.03 2.54
N GLU A 159 30.77 8.35 2.56
CA GLU A 159 30.66 9.33 1.48
C GLU A 159 29.24 9.71 0.98
N PRO A 160 29.02 11.00 0.64
CA PRO A 160 27.83 11.43 -0.06
C PRO A 160 27.84 10.76 -1.43
N THR A 161 27.02 9.73 -1.60
CA THR A 161 26.85 9.07 -2.89
C THR A 161 26.41 10.16 -3.87
N VAL A 162 27.30 10.56 -4.79
CA VAL A 162 26.99 11.59 -5.78
C VAL A 162 25.75 11.12 -6.53
N GLU A 163 24.64 11.81 -6.30
CA GLU A 163 23.34 11.48 -6.87
C GLU A 163 23.43 11.76 -8.38
N LYS A 164 23.87 10.76 -9.15
CA LYS A 164 23.99 10.90 -10.59
C LYS A 164 22.60 11.14 -11.16
N VAL A 165 22.44 12.27 -11.84
CA VAL A 165 21.24 12.68 -12.57
C VAL A 165 20.76 11.52 -13.44
N MET A 166 19.61 10.96 -13.08
CA MET A 166 18.88 9.87 -13.75
C MET A 166 19.72 8.66 -14.18
N ARG A 167 19.63 7.58 -13.39
CA ARG A 167 20.03 6.24 -13.83
C ARG A 167 19.13 5.78 -14.98
N ARG A 168 19.57 5.94 -16.23
CA ARG A 168 18.86 5.38 -17.38
C ARG A 168 18.99 3.86 -17.38
N PRO A 169 17.89 3.09 -17.44
CA PRO A 169 17.92 1.63 -17.41
C PRO A 169 18.83 1.03 -18.49
N GLU A 170 18.90 1.68 -19.66
CA GLU A 170 19.74 1.24 -20.77
C GLU A 170 21.23 1.14 -20.42
N ASN A 171 21.73 1.92 -19.46
CA ASN A 171 23.15 1.90 -19.06
C ASN A 171 23.50 0.71 -18.15
N PHE A 172 22.50 0.00 -17.64
CA PHE A 172 22.67 -1.14 -16.72
C PHE A 172 22.31 -2.48 -17.36
N ALA A 173 21.75 -2.46 -18.57
CA ALA A 173 21.47 -3.68 -19.33
C ALA A 173 22.79 -4.22 -19.93
N ARG A 174 23.17 -5.46 -19.61
CA ARG A 174 24.41 -6.09 -20.13
C ARG A 174 24.48 -6.16 -21.66
N ALA A 175 23.33 -6.12 -22.35
CA ALA A 175 23.23 -6.11 -23.80
C ALA A 175 23.41 -4.71 -24.44
N SER A 176 23.45 -3.64 -23.64
CA SER A 176 23.63 -2.28 -24.13
C SER A 176 25.08 -2.01 -24.48
N THR A 177 25.30 -1.30 -25.59
CA THR A 177 26.65 -0.83 -25.99
C THR A 177 27.22 0.21 -25.03
N LEU A 178 26.37 0.82 -24.20
CA LEU A 178 26.75 1.82 -23.19
C LEU A 178 27.04 1.20 -21.82
N TYR A 179 26.82 -0.12 -21.65
CA TYR A 179 27.10 -0.79 -20.39
C TYR A 179 28.61 -0.83 -20.13
N GLN A 180 29.02 -0.19 -19.05
CA GLN A 180 30.38 -0.32 -18.53
C GLN A 180 30.35 -1.31 -17.36
N PRO A 181 30.96 -2.50 -17.48
CA PRO A 181 31.06 -3.44 -16.37
C PRO A 181 31.74 -2.75 -15.17
N GLY A 182 31.12 -2.81 -14.00
CA GLY A 182 31.73 -2.32 -12.76
C GLY A 182 32.98 -3.11 -12.40
N VAL A 183 33.75 -2.63 -11.41
CA VAL A 183 35.00 -3.28 -10.94
C VAL A 183 34.80 -4.76 -10.57
N TRP A 184 33.60 -5.11 -10.11
CA TRP A 184 33.23 -6.48 -9.72
C TRP A 184 32.47 -7.25 -10.80
N ALA A 185 32.24 -6.65 -11.97
CA ALA A 185 31.57 -7.34 -13.05
C ALA A 185 32.53 -8.34 -13.71
N PRO A 186 32.05 -9.55 -14.03
CA PRO A 186 32.87 -10.58 -14.65
C PRO A 186 33.43 -10.11 -16.00
N VAL A 187 34.72 -10.33 -16.21
CA VAL A 187 35.42 -10.09 -17.47
C VAL A 187 34.89 -11.07 -18.51
N CYS A 188 34.50 -10.55 -19.68
CA CYS A 188 33.93 -11.37 -20.75
C CYS A 188 34.93 -12.45 -21.19
N GLY A 189 34.50 -13.72 -21.16
CA GLY A 189 35.31 -14.87 -21.58
C GLY A 189 36.03 -15.62 -20.46
N CYS A 190 35.94 -15.16 -19.20
CA CYS A 190 36.36 -15.97 -18.07
C CYS A 190 35.26 -16.98 -17.69
N GLU A 191 35.66 -18.21 -17.40
CA GLU A 191 34.76 -19.25 -16.90
C GLU A 191 34.48 -18.92 -15.43
N TYR A 192 33.25 -18.50 -15.14
CA TYR A 192 32.84 -18.21 -13.77
C TYR A 192 32.07 -19.39 -13.21
N TRP A 193 32.43 -19.75 -11.98
CA TRP A 193 31.60 -20.60 -11.16
C TRP A 193 30.31 -19.85 -10.87
N ASN A 194 29.20 -20.40 -11.35
CA ASN A 194 27.89 -19.85 -11.05
C ASN A 194 27.60 -20.08 -9.56
N THR A 195 27.90 -19.08 -8.73
CA THR A 195 27.55 -19.09 -7.30
C THR A 195 26.10 -18.74 -7.04
N SER A 196 25.31 -18.45 -8.09
CA SER A 196 23.86 -18.40 -7.92
C SER A 196 23.38 -19.83 -7.71
N PHE A 197 23.02 -20.11 -6.45
CA PHE A 197 22.55 -21.41 -6.02
C PHE A 197 21.20 -21.82 -6.62
N GLN A 198 20.63 -20.98 -7.50
CA GLN A 198 19.33 -21.15 -8.14
C GLN A 198 19.25 -22.39 -9.03
N CYS A 199 20.40 -22.92 -9.48
CA CYS A 199 20.45 -24.09 -10.36
C CYS A 199 20.89 -25.37 -9.64
N VAL A 200 21.14 -25.33 -8.32
CA VAL A 200 21.54 -26.51 -7.54
C VAL A 200 20.30 -27.05 -6.84
N GLU A 201 19.80 -28.20 -7.29
CA GLU A 201 18.56 -28.82 -6.75
C GLU A 201 18.65 -29.10 -5.24
N GLU A 202 19.86 -29.27 -4.73
CA GLU A 202 20.18 -29.58 -3.33
C GLU A 202 20.27 -28.32 -2.46
N TYR A 203 20.18 -27.13 -3.05
CA TYR A 203 20.34 -25.88 -2.30
C TYR A 203 19.19 -25.66 -1.30
N GLY A 204 19.53 -25.35 -0.06
CA GLY A 204 18.59 -25.22 1.06
C GLY A 204 18.24 -26.55 1.74
N THR A 205 18.90 -27.66 1.36
CA THR A 205 18.92 -28.86 2.20
C THR A 205 19.93 -28.70 3.33
N PRO A 206 19.63 -29.20 4.55
CA PRO A 206 20.54 -29.10 5.69
C PRO A 206 21.93 -29.67 5.39
N GLU A 207 21.99 -30.75 4.63
CA GLU A 207 23.23 -31.45 4.29
C GLU A 207 24.11 -30.62 3.34
N PHE A 208 23.50 -29.87 2.40
CA PHE A 208 24.22 -29.01 1.48
C PHE A 208 24.72 -27.74 2.17
N ASP A 209 23.92 -27.19 3.09
CA ASP A 209 24.32 -26.03 3.90
C ASP A 209 25.55 -26.35 4.78
N GLU A 210 25.61 -27.55 5.39
CA GLU A 210 26.79 -28.01 6.14
C GLU A 210 28.05 -28.18 5.26
N VAL A 211 27.89 -28.45 3.96
CA VAL A 211 29.02 -28.50 3.02
C VAL A 211 29.50 -27.09 2.69
N LEU A 212 28.58 -26.15 2.47
CA LEU A 212 28.92 -24.74 2.22
C LEU A 212 29.65 -24.13 3.41
N ASP A 213 29.16 -24.34 4.63
CA ASP A 213 29.80 -23.82 5.84
C ASP A 213 31.24 -24.35 5.98
N ARG A 214 31.47 -25.65 5.73
CA ARG A 214 32.83 -26.24 5.74
C ARG A 214 33.76 -25.68 4.66
N MET A 215 33.25 -25.36 3.47
CA MET A 215 34.07 -24.76 2.41
C MET A 215 34.51 -23.33 2.76
N TRP A 216 33.67 -22.58 3.47
CA TRP A 216 33.96 -21.20 3.87
C TRP A 216 34.86 -21.09 5.10
N GLU A 217 34.80 -22.04 6.03
CA GLU A 217 35.66 -22.07 7.23
C GLU A 217 37.10 -22.55 6.93
N GLY A 218 37.31 -23.21 5.78
CA GLY A 218 38.60 -23.77 5.38
C GLY A 218 39.47 -22.88 4.49
N SER A 219 39.04 -21.65 4.17
CA SER A 219 39.73 -20.70 3.28
C SER A 219 40.21 -19.46 4.03
#